data_AF-A0A9X3WA83-F1
#
_entry.id   AF-A0A9X3WA83-F1
#
_cell.length_a   1.000
_cell.length_b   1.000
_cell.length_c   1.000
_cell.angle_alpha   90.00
_cell.angle_beta   90.00
_cell.angle_gamma   90.00
#
_symmetry.space_group_name_H-M   'P 1'
#
loop_
_entity.id
_entity.type
_entity.pdbx_description
1 polymer ?
#
loop_
_entity_poly.entity_id
_entity_poly.type
_entity_poly.pdbx_seq_one_letter_code
_entity_poly.pdbx_strand_id
1 'polypeptide(L)'
;MKEQVYKEDFALSSDHYSHQEQVLFRDATNAHYDYFQKIRDNIPKNVQKPAYWFVEATLGDYLHDINEVVVDDPEYQLECISDGDVLSYVGELKAHIEQAKNAVINMYLCYWDSYEELKDVDGEDMSDVSTDYVYGLGSTSLCEAPSYDMAKNLSKDQMDELNELLKATGFSEFSFNETDLHTKDWYKFSVPEIEE
;
A
#
# COMPACT_ATOMS: atom_id res chain seq x y z
N MET A 1 -1.62 19.32 9.95
CA MET A 1 -2.15 19.42 8.58
C MET A 1 -2.36 17.99 8.13
N LYS A 2 -3.55 17.45 7.82
CA LYS A 2 -4.94 17.93 7.72
C LYS A 2 -5.84 17.08 8.65
N GLU A 3 -7.09 17.52 8.75
CA GLU A 3 -8.19 16.97 9.57
C GLU A 3 -8.47 15.48 9.35
N GLN A 4 -9.14 14.85 10.34
CA GLN A 4 -9.87 13.60 10.18
C GLN A 4 -10.90 13.73 9.04
N VAL A 5 -10.57 13.24 7.83
CA VAL A 5 -11.45 13.32 6.65
C VAL A 5 -12.61 12.31 6.70
N TYR A 6 -12.46 11.19 7.43
CA TYR A 6 -13.39 10.04 7.33
C TYR A 6 -14.67 10.14 8.18
N LYS A 7 -15.27 11.33 8.27
CA LYS A 7 -16.62 11.55 8.86
C LYS A 7 -17.56 12.33 7.95
N GLU A 8 -17.22 12.52 6.68
CA GLU A 8 -18.18 13.02 5.70
C GLU A 8 -19.03 11.86 5.18
N ASP A 9 -20.34 12.09 5.05
CA ASP A 9 -21.32 11.12 4.55
C ASP A 9 -21.06 10.86 3.05
N PHE A 10 -20.10 10.00 2.71
CA PHE A 10 -19.92 9.51 1.35
C PHE A 10 -20.85 8.32 1.10
N ALA A 11 -21.46 8.31 -0.08
CA ALA A 11 -22.42 7.28 -0.47
C ALA A 11 -22.47 7.12 -1.98
N LEU A 12 -22.69 5.88 -2.43
CA LEU A 12 -23.09 5.59 -3.79
C LEU A 12 -24.56 6.04 -4.01
N SER A 13 -24.96 6.35 -5.24
CA SER A 13 -26.33 6.80 -5.52
C SER A 13 -27.35 5.71 -5.21
N SER A 14 -28.50 6.12 -4.67
CA SER A 14 -29.67 5.25 -4.54
C SER A 14 -30.31 4.87 -5.87
N ASP A 15 -29.94 5.54 -6.96
CA ASP A 15 -30.48 5.26 -8.29
C ASP A 15 -29.84 4.04 -8.95
N HIS A 16 -28.61 3.69 -8.55
CA HIS A 16 -27.83 2.58 -9.10
C HIS A 16 -27.55 1.48 -8.09
N TYR A 17 -27.54 1.80 -6.79
CA TYR A 17 -27.12 0.88 -5.74
C TYR A 17 -28.17 0.75 -4.64
N SER A 18 -28.39 -0.47 -4.18
CA SER A 18 -29.24 -0.75 -3.03
C SER A 18 -28.66 -0.15 -1.75
N HIS A 19 -29.53 0.08 -0.76
CA HIS A 19 -29.09 0.51 0.57
C HIS A 19 -28.07 -0.47 1.20
N GLN A 20 -28.23 -1.77 0.95
CA GLN A 20 -27.30 -2.78 1.47
C GLN A 20 -25.91 -2.63 0.84
N GLU A 21 -25.83 -2.38 -0.46
CA GLU A 21 -24.56 -2.15 -1.17
C GLU A 21 -23.88 -0.87 -0.68
N GLN A 22 -24.63 0.22 -0.50
CA GLN A 22 -24.09 1.47 0.04
C GLN A 22 -23.47 1.28 1.44
N VAL A 23 -24.15 0.53 2.31
CA VAL A 23 -23.64 0.21 3.65
C VAL A 23 -22.38 -0.66 3.56
N LEU A 24 -22.39 -1.70 2.73
CA LEU A 24 -21.23 -2.58 2.55
C LEU A 24 -20.01 -1.83 2.03
N PHE A 25 -20.20 -0.99 1.02
CA PHE A 25 -19.16 -0.14 0.43
C PHE A 25 -18.52 0.76 1.49
N ARG A 26 -19.35 1.54 2.22
CA ARG A 26 -18.87 2.46 3.25
C ARG A 26 -18.13 1.74 4.36
N ASP A 27 -18.72 0.67 4.89
CA ASP A 27 -18.16 -0.05 6.04
C ASP A 27 -16.84 -0.74 5.68
N ALA A 28 -16.72 -1.30 4.46
CA ALA A 28 -15.48 -1.90 3.97
C ALA A 28 -14.39 -0.86 3.71
N THR A 29 -14.75 0.27 3.09
CA THR A 29 -13.82 1.39 2.80
C THR A 29 -13.22 1.93 4.10
N ASN A 30 -14.06 2.19 5.11
CA ASN A 30 -13.60 2.65 6.42
C ASN A 30 -12.75 1.60 7.14
N ALA A 31 -13.16 0.33 7.12
CA ALA A 31 -12.38 -0.75 7.75
C ALA A 31 -11.00 -0.92 7.12
N HIS A 32 -10.89 -0.79 5.79
CA HIS A 32 -9.63 -0.82 5.07
C HIS A 32 -8.74 0.36 5.45
N TYR A 33 -9.28 1.58 5.39
CA TYR A 33 -8.54 2.78 5.77
C TYR A 33 -8.02 2.68 7.21
N ASP A 34 -8.89 2.39 8.18
CA ASP A 34 -8.51 2.30 9.59
C ASP A 34 -7.42 1.25 9.83
N TYR A 35 -7.47 0.14 9.11
CA TYR A 35 -6.48 -0.93 9.23
C TYR A 35 -5.10 -0.49 8.73
N PHE A 36 -5.02 0.06 7.51
CA PHE A 36 -3.76 0.51 6.92
C PHE A 36 -3.22 1.80 7.55
N GLN A 37 -4.09 2.71 7.98
CA GLN A 37 -3.71 3.89 8.75
C GLN A 37 -3.07 3.47 10.08
N LYS A 38 -3.60 2.44 10.75
CA LYS A 38 -2.97 1.88 11.96
C LYS A 38 -1.59 1.28 11.68
N ILE A 39 -1.39 0.60 10.54
CA ILE A 39 -0.06 0.11 10.14
C ILE A 39 0.90 1.29 10.02
N ARG A 40 0.52 2.29 9.23
CA ARG A 40 1.31 3.51 8.97
C ARG A 40 1.66 4.26 10.26
N ASP A 41 0.70 4.45 11.16
CA ASP A 41 0.90 5.17 12.42
C ASP A 41 1.84 4.45 13.41
N ASN A 42 2.01 3.13 13.27
CA ASN A 42 2.92 2.36 14.10
C ASN A 42 4.35 2.29 13.55
N ILE A 43 4.62 2.87 12.37
CA ILE A 43 5.98 2.96 11.83
C ILE A 43 6.83 3.90 12.72
N PRO A 44 8.01 3.46 13.22
CA PRO A 44 8.83 4.27 14.11
C PRO A 44 9.36 5.57 13.47
N LYS A 45 8.75 6.71 13.80
CA LYS A 45 9.13 8.03 13.26
C LYS A 45 10.40 8.63 13.86
N ASN A 46 10.78 8.15 15.05
CA ASN A 46 11.97 8.62 15.77
C ASN A 46 13.26 7.92 15.32
N VAL A 47 13.18 6.99 14.37
CA VAL A 47 14.31 6.24 13.85
C VAL A 47 14.67 6.83 12.49
N GLN A 48 15.93 7.26 12.31
CA GLN A 48 16.43 7.78 11.05
C GLN A 48 16.77 6.64 10.08
N LYS A 49 15.73 5.93 9.62
CA LYS A 49 15.84 4.85 8.65
C LYS A 49 15.08 5.25 7.38
N PRO A 50 15.77 5.57 6.28
CA PRO A 50 15.10 6.03 5.06
C PRO A 50 14.10 5.01 4.49
N ALA A 51 14.37 3.71 4.65
CA ALA A 51 13.41 2.65 4.28
C ALA A 51 12.08 2.77 5.04
N TYR A 52 12.10 3.22 6.30
CA TYR A 52 10.88 3.38 7.10
C TYR A 52 10.08 4.58 6.63
N TRP A 53 10.77 5.69 6.32
CA TRP A 53 10.14 6.87 5.73
C TRP A 53 9.50 6.56 4.38
N PHE A 54 10.21 5.79 3.54
CA PHE A 54 9.68 5.34 2.26
C PHE A 54 8.41 4.51 2.44
N VAL A 55 8.40 3.51 3.33
CA VAL A 55 7.21 2.68 3.60
C VAL A 55 6.06 3.53 4.18
N GLU A 56 6.33 4.47 5.08
CA GLU A 56 5.32 5.36 5.65
C GLU A 56 4.68 6.28 4.60
N ALA A 57 5.49 6.86 3.72
CA ALA A 57 5.06 7.74 2.64
C ALA A 57 4.23 6.97 1.60
N THR A 58 4.77 5.83 1.14
CA THR A 58 4.12 4.95 0.16
C THR A 58 2.79 4.37 0.68
N LEU A 59 2.68 4.06 1.98
CA LEU A 59 1.39 3.71 2.60
C LEU A 59 0.40 4.88 2.61
N GLY A 60 0.89 6.10 2.77
CA GLY A 60 0.05 7.31 2.67
C GLY A 60 -0.54 7.47 1.28
N ASP A 61 0.28 7.33 0.25
CA ASP A 61 -0.15 7.44 -1.15
C ASP A 61 -1.08 6.30 -1.55
N TYR A 62 -0.80 5.07 -1.10
CA TYR A 62 -1.70 3.93 -1.29
C TYR A 62 -3.10 4.16 -0.66
N LEU A 63 -3.14 4.72 0.56
CA LEU A 63 -4.40 5.07 1.22
C LEU A 63 -5.13 6.19 0.46
N HIS A 64 -4.39 7.15 -0.10
CA HIS A 64 -4.98 8.18 -0.94
C HIS A 64 -5.67 7.57 -2.16
N ASP A 65 -4.96 6.73 -2.93
CA ASP A 65 -5.46 6.14 -4.17
C ASP A 65 -6.65 5.17 -3.95
N ILE A 66 -6.59 4.31 -2.94
CA ILE A 66 -7.60 3.26 -2.73
C ILE A 66 -8.78 3.73 -1.88
N ASN A 67 -8.60 4.74 -1.02
CA ASN A 67 -9.66 5.22 -0.14
C ASN A 67 -10.05 6.67 -0.40
N GLU A 68 -9.12 7.63 -0.36
CA GLU A 68 -9.48 9.05 -0.43
C GLU A 68 -10.08 9.41 -1.80
N VAL A 69 -9.43 9.02 -2.89
CA VAL A 69 -9.91 9.23 -4.26
C VAL A 69 -11.28 8.57 -4.48
N VAL A 70 -11.46 7.35 -3.96
CA VAL A 70 -12.72 6.61 -4.03
C VAL A 70 -13.83 7.32 -3.26
N VAL A 71 -13.54 7.90 -2.10
CA VAL A 71 -14.54 8.62 -1.30
C VAL A 71 -14.95 9.95 -1.96
N ASP A 72 -14.05 10.60 -2.68
CA ASP A 72 -14.30 11.87 -3.36
C ASP A 72 -15.24 11.73 -4.58
N ASP A 73 -15.15 10.63 -5.33
CA ASP A 73 -16.08 10.30 -6.43
C ASP A 73 -16.42 8.79 -6.48
N PRO A 74 -17.28 8.31 -5.56
CA PRO A 74 -17.50 6.88 -5.35
C PRO A 74 -17.95 6.10 -6.57
N GLU A 75 -18.86 6.65 -7.38
CA GLU A 75 -19.40 5.91 -8.53
C GLU A 75 -18.38 5.82 -9.66
N TYR A 76 -17.71 6.93 -9.99
CA TYR A 76 -16.71 6.93 -11.04
C TYR A 76 -15.52 6.02 -10.69
N GLN A 77 -15.05 6.08 -9.44
CA GLN A 77 -13.90 5.28 -9.02
C GLN A 77 -14.25 3.80 -8.89
N LEU A 78 -15.44 3.47 -8.41
CA LEU A 78 -15.92 2.09 -8.40
C LEU A 78 -16.03 1.52 -9.82
N GLU A 79 -16.48 2.33 -10.79
CA GLU A 79 -16.48 1.96 -12.21
C GLU A 79 -15.06 1.66 -12.72
N CYS A 80 -14.08 2.49 -12.34
CA CYS A 80 -12.70 2.34 -12.81
C CYS A 80 -11.98 1.14 -12.17
N ILE A 81 -12.24 0.85 -10.90
CA ILE A 81 -11.51 -0.18 -10.13
C ILE A 81 -12.16 -1.55 -10.30
N SER A 82 -13.48 -1.63 -10.28
CA SER A 82 -14.20 -2.89 -10.20
C SER A 82 -15.41 -2.97 -11.14
N ASP A 83 -15.37 -2.26 -12.27
CA ASP A 83 -16.46 -2.21 -13.26
C ASP A 83 -17.83 -1.91 -12.63
N GLY A 84 -17.84 -1.09 -11.57
CA GLY A 84 -19.04 -0.66 -10.86
C GLY A 84 -19.57 -1.68 -9.85
N ASP A 85 -18.91 -2.84 -9.67
CA ASP A 85 -19.38 -3.92 -8.80
C ASP A 85 -18.91 -3.77 -7.34
N VAL A 86 -19.87 -3.44 -6.46
CA VAL A 86 -19.61 -3.23 -5.03
C VAL A 86 -19.05 -4.47 -4.34
N LEU A 87 -19.50 -5.66 -4.69
CA LEU A 87 -19.05 -6.88 -4.01
C LEU A 87 -17.60 -7.22 -4.35
N SER A 88 -17.17 -6.93 -5.57
CA SER A 88 -15.82 -7.11 -6.07
C SER A 88 -14.88 -6.14 -5.39
N TYR A 89 -15.22 -4.85 -5.34
CA TYR A 89 -14.45 -3.84 -4.59
C TYR A 89 -14.32 -4.21 -3.10
N VAL A 90 -15.43 -4.56 -2.45
CA VAL A 90 -15.42 -5.00 -1.03
C VAL A 90 -14.58 -6.26 -0.84
N GLY A 91 -14.60 -7.18 -1.79
CA GLY A 91 -13.77 -8.39 -1.80
C GLY A 91 -12.28 -8.06 -1.87
N GLU A 92 -11.91 -7.12 -2.74
CA GLU A 92 -10.54 -6.63 -2.92
C GLU A 92 -10.02 -5.95 -1.66
N LEU A 93 -10.79 -5.02 -1.07
CA LEU A 93 -10.39 -4.37 0.19
C LEU A 93 -10.17 -5.37 1.33
N LYS A 94 -10.99 -6.41 1.42
CA LYS A 94 -10.80 -7.48 2.42
C LYS A 94 -9.54 -8.29 2.14
N ALA A 95 -9.27 -8.62 0.88
CA ALA A 95 -8.05 -9.31 0.49
C ALA A 95 -6.80 -8.48 0.83
N HIS A 96 -6.86 -7.17 0.63
CA HIS A 96 -5.78 -6.25 1.00
C HIS A 96 -5.53 -6.24 2.51
N ILE A 97 -6.58 -6.22 3.34
CA ILE A 97 -6.44 -6.35 4.81
C ILE A 97 -5.78 -7.69 5.18
N GLU A 98 -6.24 -8.80 4.60
CA GLU A 98 -5.70 -10.14 4.89
C GLU A 98 -4.22 -10.28 4.48
N GLN A 99 -3.81 -9.55 3.45
CA GLN A 99 -2.49 -9.60 2.86
C GLN A 99 -1.61 -8.39 3.19
N ALA A 100 -2.02 -7.52 4.12
CA ALA A 100 -1.33 -6.26 4.41
C ALA A 100 0.14 -6.41 4.84
N LYS A 101 0.51 -7.57 5.41
CA LYS A 101 1.92 -7.90 5.69
C LYS A 101 2.78 -7.81 4.42
N ASN A 102 2.25 -8.27 3.29
CA ASN A 102 2.94 -8.26 2.02
C ASN A 102 3.17 -6.84 1.52
N ALA A 103 2.22 -5.92 1.71
CA ALA A 103 2.39 -4.51 1.35
C ALA A 103 3.63 -3.90 2.03
N VAL A 104 3.78 -4.09 3.35
CA VAL A 104 4.95 -3.61 4.09
C VAL A 104 6.25 -4.22 3.56
N ILE A 105 6.25 -5.51 3.24
CA ILE A 105 7.41 -6.20 2.67
C ILE A 105 7.73 -5.67 1.27
N ASN A 106 6.74 -5.58 0.39
CA ASN A 106 6.92 -5.14 -1.00
C ASN A 106 7.46 -3.71 -1.08
N MET A 107 6.94 -2.79 -0.27
CA MET A 107 7.48 -1.43 -0.18
C MET A 107 8.92 -1.41 0.33
N TYR A 108 9.24 -2.22 1.35
CA TYR A 108 10.61 -2.31 1.87
C TYR A 108 11.58 -2.88 0.82
N LEU A 109 11.16 -3.91 0.09
CA LEU A 109 11.95 -4.49 -1.00
C LEU A 109 12.13 -3.51 -2.16
N CYS A 110 11.09 -2.74 -2.50
CA CYS A 110 11.13 -1.71 -3.53
C CYS A 110 12.14 -0.61 -3.18
N TYR A 111 12.17 -0.16 -1.93
CA TYR A 111 13.19 0.78 -1.45
C TYR A 111 14.62 0.26 -1.70
N TRP A 112 14.89 -1.00 -1.38
CA TRP A 112 16.23 -1.57 -1.54
C TRP A 112 16.61 -1.86 -2.98
N ASP A 113 15.64 -2.18 -3.83
CA ASP A 113 15.85 -2.30 -5.27
C ASP A 113 16.22 -0.95 -5.90
N SER A 114 15.60 0.12 -5.40
CA SER A 114 15.79 1.50 -5.85
C SER A 114 16.77 2.29 -4.96
N TYR A 115 17.61 1.59 -4.19
CA TYR A 115 18.41 2.21 -3.12
C TYR A 115 19.29 3.35 -3.62
N GLU A 116 19.94 3.20 -4.79
CA GLU A 116 20.83 4.23 -5.32
C GLU A 116 20.11 5.55 -5.67
N GLU A 117 18.81 5.48 -5.99
CA GLU A 117 17.97 6.64 -6.29
C GLU A 117 17.42 7.28 -5.01
N LEU A 118 17.10 6.45 -4.01
CA LEU A 118 16.36 6.88 -2.81
C LEU A 118 17.24 7.19 -1.59
N LYS A 119 18.49 6.72 -1.53
CA LYS A 119 19.34 6.79 -0.33
C LYS A 119 19.63 8.22 0.17
N ASP A 120 19.56 9.21 -0.72
CA ASP A 120 19.86 10.61 -0.43
C ASP A 120 18.57 11.47 -0.34
N VAL A 121 17.38 10.84 -0.43
CA VAL A 121 16.09 11.52 -0.25
C VAL A 121 15.80 11.65 1.24
N ASP A 122 15.68 12.89 1.70
CA ASP A 122 15.32 13.17 3.09
C ASP A 122 13.87 12.76 3.37
N GLY A 123 13.57 12.42 4.63
CA GLY A 123 12.24 11.93 5.01
C GLY A 123 11.09 12.90 4.75
N GLU A 124 11.36 14.22 4.69
CA GLU A 124 10.36 15.24 4.34
C GLU A 124 10.04 15.26 2.84
N ASP A 125 11.02 14.91 1.99
CA ASP A 125 10.88 14.90 0.53
C ASP A 125 10.44 13.51 0.01
N MET A 126 10.42 12.49 0.88
CA MET A 126 10.05 11.13 0.51
C MET A 126 8.61 11.03 -0.02
N SER A 127 7.70 11.89 0.46
CA SER A 127 6.33 11.97 -0.06
C SER A 127 6.25 12.47 -1.50
N ASP A 128 7.25 13.24 -1.96
CA ASP A 128 7.25 13.79 -3.31
C ASP A 128 7.63 12.74 -4.35
N VAL A 129 8.30 11.66 -3.92
CA VAL A 129 8.75 10.57 -4.79
C VAL A 129 7.94 9.28 -4.60
N SER A 130 7.31 9.06 -3.44
CA SER A 130 6.62 7.79 -3.14
C SER A 130 5.46 7.49 -4.09
N THR A 131 4.82 8.52 -4.65
CA THR A 131 3.66 8.36 -5.54
C THR A 131 4.05 7.62 -6.82
N ASP A 132 5.22 7.92 -7.39
CA ASP A 132 5.72 7.24 -8.59
C ASP A 132 5.96 5.74 -8.33
N TYR A 133 6.36 5.38 -7.11
CA TYR A 133 6.55 4.00 -6.71
C TYR A 133 5.23 3.29 -6.35
N VAL A 134 4.20 3.98 -5.86
CA VAL A 134 2.85 3.39 -5.72
C VAL A 134 2.28 3.03 -7.08
N TYR A 135 2.34 3.95 -8.05
CA TYR A 135 1.92 3.66 -9.42
C TYR A 135 2.80 2.57 -10.06
N GLY A 136 4.08 2.59 -9.73
CA GLY A 136 5.05 1.58 -10.09
C GLY A 136 4.76 0.19 -9.55
N LEU A 137 4.35 0.06 -8.28
CA LEU A 137 4.03 -1.24 -7.69
C LEU A 137 2.67 -1.75 -8.17
N GLY A 138 1.79 -0.83 -8.58
CA GLY A 138 0.38 -1.09 -8.84
C GLY A 138 -0.37 -1.21 -7.51
N SER A 139 -1.31 -0.30 -7.27
CA SER A 139 -2.08 -0.24 -6.01
C SER A 139 -2.80 -1.56 -5.69
N THR A 140 -3.19 -2.34 -6.70
CA THR A 140 -3.80 -3.66 -6.55
C THR A 140 -2.79 -4.80 -6.35
N SER A 141 -1.57 -4.67 -6.87
CA SER A 141 -0.51 -5.68 -6.74
C SER A 141 0.35 -5.49 -5.49
N LEU A 142 0.23 -4.35 -4.82
CA LEU A 142 0.96 -4.02 -3.59
C LEU A 142 0.81 -5.09 -2.49
N CYS A 143 -0.38 -5.67 -2.36
CA CYS A 143 -0.68 -6.68 -1.33
C CYS A 143 -0.36 -8.11 -1.79
N GLU A 144 0.05 -8.34 -3.04
CA GLU A 144 0.39 -9.69 -3.53
C GLU A 144 1.64 -10.27 -2.84
N ALA A 145 1.81 -11.59 -2.94
CA ALA A 145 2.93 -12.30 -2.34
C ALA A 145 4.28 -11.68 -2.75
N PRO A 146 5.20 -11.43 -1.79
CA PRO A 146 6.43 -10.71 -2.06
C PRO A 146 7.39 -11.51 -2.92
N SER A 147 8.20 -10.79 -3.70
CA SER A 147 9.27 -11.40 -4.50
C SER A 147 10.35 -12.02 -3.60
N TYR A 148 10.31 -13.34 -3.49
CA TYR A 148 11.34 -14.11 -2.78
C TYR A 148 12.75 -13.86 -3.33
N ASP A 149 12.84 -13.58 -4.62
CA ASP A 149 14.09 -13.31 -5.31
C ASP A 149 14.69 -11.96 -4.93
N MET A 150 13.87 -10.97 -4.59
CA MET A 150 14.34 -9.72 -4.00
C MET A 150 14.67 -9.91 -2.51
N ALA A 151 13.79 -10.59 -1.77
CA ALA A 151 13.99 -10.81 -0.34
C ALA A 151 15.28 -11.58 -0.02
N LYS A 152 15.66 -12.57 -0.83
CA LYS A 152 16.91 -13.34 -0.62
C LYS A 152 18.19 -12.52 -0.82
N ASN A 153 18.11 -11.37 -1.49
CA ASN A 153 19.25 -10.49 -1.73
C ASN A 153 19.49 -9.51 -0.59
N LEU A 154 18.56 -9.42 0.37
CA LEU A 154 18.76 -8.61 1.58
C LEU A 154 19.94 -9.17 2.40
N SER A 155 20.82 -8.27 2.82
CA SER A 155 21.82 -8.54 3.83
C SER A 155 21.17 -8.86 5.18
N LYS A 156 21.97 -9.39 6.11
CA LYS A 156 21.48 -9.69 7.46
C LYS A 156 20.91 -8.45 8.17
N ASP A 157 21.62 -7.32 8.09
CA ASP A 157 21.20 -6.09 8.76
C ASP A 157 19.89 -5.55 8.17
N GLN A 158 19.69 -5.68 6.85
CA GLN A 158 18.45 -5.31 6.18
C GLN A 158 17.30 -6.26 6.56
N MET A 159 17.56 -7.56 6.68
CA MET A 159 16.55 -8.51 7.15
C MET A 159 16.14 -8.24 8.61
N ASP A 160 17.12 -7.93 9.47
CA ASP A 160 16.86 -7.55 10.86
C ASP A 160 16.03 -6.24 10.92
N GLU A 161 16.34 -5.25 10.08
CA GLU A 161 15.58 -4.01 9.94
C GLU A 161 14.14 -4.23 9.44
N LEU A 162 13.93 -5.09 8.43
CA LEU A 162 12.61 -5.48 7.95
C LEU A 162 11.80 -6.14 9.08
N ASN A 163 12.41 -7.03 9.84
CA ASN A 163 11.74 -7.71 10.95
C ASN A 163 11.38 -6.75 12.09
N GLU A 164 12.22 -5.75 12.36
CA GLU A 164 11.89 -4.66 13.27
C GLU A 164 10.66 -3.86 12.80
N LEU A 165 10.58 -3.56 11.50
CA LEU A 165 9.44 -2.85 10.90
C LEU A 165 8.16 -3.68 10.96
N LEU A 166 8.22 -4.96 10.59
CA LEU A 166 7.11 -5.89 10.67
C LEU A 166 6.59 -6.03 12.09
N LYS A 167 7.49 -6.13 13.08
CA LYS A 167 7.11 -6.18 14.48
C LYS A 167 6.44 -4.89 14.94
N ALA A 168 6.96 -3.73 14.55
CA ALA A 168 6.38 -2.43 14.91
C ALA A 168 4.95 -2.28 14.37
N THR A 169 4.73 -2.74 13.14
CA THR A 169 3.42 -2.74 12.46
C THR A 169 2.49 -3.88 12.90
N GLY A 170 2.91 -4.74 13.83
CA GLY A 170 2.08 -5.79 14.43
C GLY A 170 2.08 -7.12 13.67
N PHE A 171 2.98 -7.30 12.70
CA PHE A 171 3.15 -8.53 11.94
C PHE A 171 4.21 -9.46 12.54
N SER A 172 4.13 -10.73 12.18
CA SER A 172 5.20 -11.70 12.42
C SER A 172 6.41 -11.42 11.53
N GLU A 173 7.58 -11.86 11.98
CA GLU A 173 8.82 -11.79 11.22
C GLU A 173 8.68 -12.44 9.83
N PHE A 174 9.48 -11.96 8.90
CA PHE A 174 9.63 -12.56 7.59
C PHE A 174 10.47 -13.83 7.70
N SER A 175 9.98 -14.92 7.09
CA SER A 175 10.72 -16.17 6.98
C SER A 175 10.58 -16.75 5.58
N PHE A 176 11.67 -17.29 5.06
CA PHE A 176 11.67 -18.02 3.80
C PHE A 176 11.09 -19.41 4.04
N ASN A 177 9.77 -19.57 3.92
CA ASN A 177 9.17 -20.89 3.80
C ASN A 177 9.02 -21.25 2.32
N GLU A 178 9.72 -22.31 1.88
CA GLU A 178 9.76 -22.80 0.50
C GLU A 178 8.40 -23.25 -0.07
N THR A 179 7.31 -23.22 0.70
CA THR A 179 5.98 -23.64 0.24
C THR A 179 5.20 -22.58 -0.55
N ASP A 180 5.66 -21.32 -0.55
CA ASP A 180 5.04 -20.21 -1.27
C ASP A 180 5.69 -19.98 -2.67
N LEU A 181 6.35 -21.03 -3.19
CA LEU A 181 7.04 -21.06 -4.48
C LEU A 181 6.08 -20.93 -5.68
N HIS A 182 5.53 -19.75 -5.91
CA HIS A 182 5.13 -19.30 -7.25
C HIS A 182 5.10 -17.77 -7.28
N THR A 183 6.25 -17.13 -7.53
CA THR A 183 6.29 -15.72 -7.89
C THR A 183 6.68 -15.59 -9.37
N LYS A 184 5.75 -14.97 -10.12
CA LYS A 184 6.01 -14.40 -11.43
C LYS A 184 7.02 -13.26 -11.24
N ASP A 185 7.88 -13.06 -12.23
CA ASP A 185 8.75 -11.90 -12.33
C ASP A 185 7.91 -10.62 -12.32
N TRP A 186 7.85 -9.93 -11.17
CA TRP A 186 7.22 -8.63 -11.06
C TRP A 186 8.31 -7.56 -10.96
N TYR A 187 8.24 -6.64 -11.93
CA TYR A 187 8.98 -5.40 -12.13
C TYR A 187 10.47 -5.45 -12.51
N LYS A 188 10.71 -5.19 -13.80
CA LYS A 188 11.85 -4.36 -14.24
C LYS A 188 11.30 -2.97 -14.50
N PHE A 189 11.60 -2.03 -13.62
CA PHE A 189 11.37 -0.62 -13.90
C PHE A 189 12.30 -0.19 -15.03
N SER A 190 11.73 0.37 -16.09
CA SER A 190 12.46 1.22 -17.02
C SER A 190 11.79 2.57 -16.99
N VAL A 191 12.41 3.51 -16.27
CA VAL A 191 12.02 4.94 -16.29
C VAL A 191 12.04 5.39 -17.76
N PRO A 192 10.94 5.94 -18.31
CA PRO A 192 10.98 6.53 -19.64
C PRO A 192 11.94 7.72 -19.61
N GLU A 193 12.97 7.70 -20.47
CA GLU A 193 13.78 8.89 -20.72
C GLU A 193 12.85 10.01 -21.21
N ILE A 194 12.77 11.09 -20.43
CA ILE A 194 12.11 12.32 -20.86
C ILE A 194 13.05 12.96 -21.89
N GLU A 195 12.73 12.82 -23.17
CA GLU A 195 13.38 13.60 -24.23
C GLU A 195 12.91 15.07 -24.11
N GLU A 196 13.88 15.98 -23.95
CA GLU A 196 13.70 17.45 -23.96
C GLU A 196 13.16 18.01 -25.29
#